data_AF-A0A7C7KTL9-F1
#
_entry.id   AF-A0A7C7KTL9-F1
#
_cell.length_a   1.000
_cell.length_b   1.000
_cell.length_c   1.000
_cell.angle_alpha   90.00
_cell.angle_beta   90.00
_cell.angle_gamma   90.00
#
_symmetry.space_group_name_H-M   'P 1'
#
loop_
_entity.id
_entity.type
_entity.pdbx_description
1 polymer ?
#
loop_
_entity_poly.entity_id
_entity_poly.type
_entity_poly.pdbx_seq_one_letter_code
_entity_poly.pdbx_strand_id
1 'polypeptide(L)'
;MLERLRRYIREKTCGQLRETGEGLHRLRGGGNCFQGRRRAGAVEVELVAIDWLKPHEEVRWNKVEELAKVTERWGCYTKPLLIDSETGAILDGHHRHQVGIRLGLNRLPVILFDYLADERITVEAWPNADVDHLSKADVLEMSLSDDLYPPKTSKHTIEEDTPPISVSLELLAEKAD
;
A
#
# COMPACT_ATOMS: atom_id res chain seq x y z
N MET A 1 -5.07 -16.02 10.51
CA MET A 1 -4.79 -14.74 9.81
C MET A 1 -5.49 -13.57 10.51
N LEU A 2 -6.82 -13.58 10.62
CA LEU A 2 -7.60 -12.55 11.35
C LEU A 2 -7.15 -12.30 12.80
N GLU A 3 -6.83 -13.34 13.58
CA GLU A 3 -6.33 -13.14 14.95
C GLU A 3 -4.93 -12.50 15.01
N ARG A 4 -4.08 -12.72 14.00
CA ARG A 4 -2.77 -12.05 13.88
C ARG A 4 -2.94 -10.59 13.52
N LEU A 5 -3.90 -10.24 12.64
CA LEU A 5 -4.21 -8.85 12.34
C LEU A 5 -4.90 -8.16 13.52
N ARG A 6 -5.90 -8.78 14.15
CA ARG A 6 -6.50 -8.23 15.38
C ARG A 6 -5.45 -8.02 16.45
N ARG A 7 -4.47 -8.91 16.56
CA ARG A 7 -3.30 -8.71 17.43
C ARG A 7 -2.44 -7.53 16.97
N TYR A 8 -2.10 -7.44 15.69
CA TYR A 8 -1.32 -6.34 15.12
C TYR A 8 -2.01 -4.97 15.27
N ILE A 9 -3.31 -4.87 14.92
CA ILE A 9 -4.15 -3.69 15.15
C ILE A 9 -4.14 -3.35 16.64
N ARG A 10 -4.43 -4.31 17.55
CA ARG A 10 -4.40 -4.07 19.00
C ARG A 10 -3.03 -3.62 19.51
N GLU A 11 -1.94 -4.25 19.06
CA GLU A 11 -0.57 -3.91 19.47
C GLU A 11 -0.18 -2.50 19.01
N LYS A 12 -0.64 -2.06 17.83
CA LYS A 12 -0.27 -0.77 17.24
C LYS A 12 -1.20 0.38 17.64
N THR A 13 -2.48 0.12 17.89
CA THR A 13 -3.42 1.16 18.39
C THR A 13 -3.35 1.33 19.91
N CYS A 14 -2.94 0.32 20.68
CA CYS A 14 -2.83 0.40 22.15
C CYS A 14 -1.51 1.03 22.65
N GLY A 15 -0.50 1.21 21.79
CA GLY A 15 0.83 1.72 22.15
C GLY A 15 0.94 3.22 22.42
N GLN A 16 -0.12 4.02 22.27
CA GLN A 16 -0.08 5.48 22.37
C GLN A 16 -0.41 6.08 23.75
N LEU A 17 -0.44 5.27 24.83
CA LEU A 17 -0.66 5.79 26.20
C LEU A 17 0.39 5.29 27.20
N ARG A 18 1.55 5.97 27.23
CA ARG A 18 2.62 6.07 28.27
C ARG A 18 3.88 6.58 27.54
N GLU A 19 4.60 7.63 27.91
CA GLU A 19 4.92 8.21 29.21
C GLU A 19 5.22 9.72 29.06
N THR A 20 4.62 10.56 29.91
CA THR A 20 5.18 11.87 30.28
C THR A 20 5.93 11.70 31.58
N GLY A 21 7.25 11.91 31.59
CA GLY A 21 8.08 11.84 32.80
C GLY A 21 9.46 12.47 32.58
N GLU A 22 9.76 13.49 33.36
CA GLU A 22 10.94 14.35 33.34
C GLU A 22 12.26 13.63 33.71
N GLY A 23 13.41 14.20 33.33
CA GLY A 23 14.70 13.87 33.97
C GLY A 23 15.97 14.23 33.19
N LEU A 24 16.63 15.32 33.59
CA LEU A 24 17.93 15.81 33.08
C LEU A 24 19.11 15.03 33.71
N HIS A 25 20.15 14.65 32.95
CA HIS A 25 21.56 14.77 33.39
C HIS A 25 22.60 14.56 32.25
N ARG A 26 23.66 15.36 32.32
CA ARG A 26 24.77 15.60 31.37
C ARG A 26 25.89 14.56 31.51
N LEU A 27 26.52 14.10 30.41
CA LEU A 27 27.99 13.87 30.30
C LEU A 27 28.50 13.90 28.84
N ARG A 28 29.76 14.34 28.70
CA ARG A 28 30.53 14.57 27.45
C ARG A 28 31.05 13.27 26.82
N GLY A 29 31.20 13.24 25.50
CA GLY A 29 32.00 12.24 24.78
C GLY A 29 32.02 12.54 23.28
N GLY A 30 33.20 12.71 22.68
CA GLY A 30 33.39 13.36 21.40
C GLY A 30 33.38 12.46 20.16
N GLY A 31 33.57 13.13 19.01
CA GLY A 31 34.04 12.56 17.75
C GLY A 31 32.95 11.89 16.91
N ASN A 32 32.43 12.58 15.90
CA ASN A 32 33.00 12.51 14.55
C ASN A 32 32.15 13.38 13.63
N CYS A 33 32.80 14.32 12.98
CA CYS A 33 32.23 15.14 11.92
C CYS A 33 32.07 14.25 10.67
N PHE A 34 30.96 13.52 10.56
CA PHE A 34 30.52 13.01 9.27
C PHE A 34 29.30 13.81 8.82
N GLN A 35 29.57 14.83 8.01
CA GLN A 35 28.58 15.44 7.15
C GLN A 35 28.08 14.37 6.17
N GLY A 36 27.02 13.68 6.54
CA GLY A 36 26.26 12.82 5.65
C GLY A 36 24.85 13.35 5.57
N ARG A 37 24.55 14.16 4.56
CA ARG A 37 23.18 14.50 4.19
C ARG A 37 22.41 13.18 4.07
N ARG A 38 21.46 12.89 4.96
CA ARG A 38 20.45 11.87 4.68
C ARG A 38 19.64 12.39 3.49
N ARG A 39 19.98 11.94 2.29
CA ARG A 39 19.02 11.95 1.18
C ARG A 39 17.83 11.11 1.64
N ALA A 40 16.62 11.62 1.42
CA ALA A 40 15.40 10.82 1.48
C ALA A 40 15.65 9.52 0.70
N GLY A 41 15.40 8.37 1.33
CA GLY A 41 15.66 7.06 0.76
C GLY A 41 14.83 6.85 -0.50
N ALA A 42 15.42 6.23 -1.53
CA ALA A 42 14.67 5.83 -2.71
C ALA A 42 13.63 4.78 -2.33
N VAL A 43 12.38 4.98 -2.76
CA VAL A 43 11.31 4.00 -2.59
C VAL A 43 11.60 2.79 -3.47
N GLU A 44 11.64 1.60 -2.89
CA GLU A 44 11.95 0.36 -3.60
C GLU A 44 10.67 -0.26 -4.18
N VAL A 45 10.79 -0.83 -5.38
CA VAL A 45 9.69 -1.52 -6.06
C VAL A 45 9.96 -3.01 -6.02
N GLU A 46 9.01 -3.77 -5.49
CA GLU A 46 9.06 -5.22 -5.35
C GLU A 46 8.08 -5.90 -6.30
N LEU A 47 8.30 -7.18 -6.62
CA LEU A 47 7.35 -8.01 -7.35
C LEU A 47 6.71 -8.99 -6.39
N VAL A 48 5.39 -8.88 -6.19
CA VAL A 48 4.65 -9.77 -5.30
C VAL A 48 3.67 -10.62 -6.08
N ALA A 49 3.34 -11.80 -5.56
CA ALA A 49 2.33 -12.68 -6.14
C ALA A 49 0.98 -11.96 -6.19
N ILE A 50 0.29 -12.05 -7.32
CA ILE A 50 -0.98 -11.37 -7.53
C ILE A 50 -2.05 -11.87 -6.55
N ASP A 51 -2.04 -13.18 -6.23
CA ASP A 51 -2.99 -13.81 -5.31
C ASP A 51 -2.78 -13.41 -3.84
N TRP A 52 -1.66 -12.76 -3.51
CA TRP A 52 -1.44 -12.21 -2.17
C TRP A 52 -2.14 -10.86 -1.97
N LEU A 53 -2.42 -10.14 -3.07
CA LEU A 53 -3.01 -8.81 -3.08
C LEU A 53 -4.51 -8.88 -2.76
N LYS A 54 -4.94 -7.98 -1.88
CA LYS A 54 -6.29 -8.00 -1.33
C LYS A 54 -7.00 -6.68 -1.60
N PRO A 55 -7.89 -6.63 -2.60
CA PRO A 55 -8.70 -5.44 -2.83
C PRO A 55 -9.69 -5.27 -1.67
N HIS A 56 -9.94 -4.03 -1.29
CA HIS A 56 -11.04 -3.64 -0.40
C HIS A 56 -12.13 -2.82 -1.11
N GLU A 57 -11.95 -2.55 -2.40
CA GLU A 57 -12.83 -1.72 -3.21
C GLU A 57 -13.07 -2.37 -4.59
N GLU A 58 -14.30 -2.27 -5.08
CA GLU A 58 -14.67 -2.64 -6.44
C GLU A 58 -14.01 -1.72 -7.48
N VAL A 59 -13.89 -2.24 -8.70
CA VAL A 59 -13.36 -1.49 -9.84
C VAL A 59 -14.47 -1.03 -10.78
N ARG A 60 -14.17 0.03 -11.52
CA ARG A 60 -14.96 0.42 -12.69
C ARG A 60 -14.45 -0.35 -13.91
N TRP A 61 -15.20 -1.35 -14.37
CA TRP A 61 -14.75 -2.27 -15.43
C TRP A 61 -14.40 -1.60 -16.75
N ASN A 62 -15.13 -0.56 -17.15
CA ASN A 62 -14.76 0.24 -18.32
C ASN A 62 -13.34 0.83 -18.21
N LYS A 63 -12.94 1.27 -17.01
CA LYS A 63 -11.58 1.77 -16.74
C LYS A 63 -10.54 0.65 -16.74
N VAL A 64 -10.89 -0.54 -16.27
CA VAL A 64 -10.02 -1.72 -16.36
C VAL A 64 -9.77 -2.09 -17.82
N GLU A 65 -10.81 -2.12 -18.66
CA GLU A 65 -10.70 -2.44 -20.08
C GLU A 65 -9.87 -1.40 -20.85
N GLU A 66 -10.11 -0.11 -20.60
CA GLU A 66 -9.30 0.98 -21.17
C GLU A 66 -7.83 0.82 -20.76
N LEU A 67 -7.57 0.58 -19.48
CA LEU A 67 -6.22 0.46 -18.94
C LEU A 67 -5.52 -0.80 -19.47
N ALA A 68 -6.20 -1.94 -19.55
CA ALA A 68 -5.66 -3.18 -20.10
C ALA A 68 -5.15 -2.99 -21.54
N LYS A 69 -5.93 -2.34 -22.40
CA LYS A 69 -5.53 -2.06 -23.79
C LYS A 69 -4.27 -1.21 -23.88
N VAL A 70 -4.12 -0.24 -22.98
CA VAL A 70 -2.93 0.63 -22.94
C VAL A 70 -1.73 -0.15 -22.41
N THR A 71 -1.91 -0.92 -21.34
CA THR A 71 -0.88 -1.78 -20.74
C THR A 71 -0.37 -2.83 -21.73
N GLU A 72 -1.26 -3.52 -22.45
CA GLU A 72 -0.90 -4.47 -23.51
C GLU A 72 -0.11 -3.79 -24.64
N ARG A 73 -0.56 -2.61 -25.08
CA ARG A 73 0.13 -1.85 -26.13
C ARG A 73 1.54 -1.45 -25.74
N TRP A 74 1.76 -1.08 -24.47
CA TRP A 74 3.07 -0.71 -23.95
C TRP A 74 3.93 -1.93 -23.61
N GLY A 75 3.31 -3.08 -23.36
CA GLY A 75 3.99 -4.32 -22.99
C GLY A 75 4.57 -4.30 -21.57
N CYS A 76 4.20 -3.31 -20.74
CA CYS A 76 4.72 -3.17 -19.38
C CYS A 76 3.76 -2.43 -18.44
N TYR A 77 3.98 -2.62 -17.14
CA TYR A 77 3.46 -1.73 -16.10
C TYR A 77 4.40 -0.54 -15.94
N THR A 78 3.82 0.66 -15.88
CA THR A 78 4.57 1.92 -15.77
C THR A 78 4.44 2.61 -14.42
N LYS A 79 3.56 2.10 -13.56
CA LYS A 79 3.39 2.57 -12.18
C LYS A 79 3.16 1.39 -11.24
N PRO A 80 3.83 1.34 -10.07
CA PRO A 80 3.64 0.29 -9.08
C PRO A 80 2.36 0.48 -8.27
N LEU A 81 1.75 -0.60 -7.78
CA LEU A 81 0.64 -0.53 -6.83
C LEU A 81 1.17 -0.17 -5.44
N LEU A 82 0.34 0.45 -4.59
CA LEU A 82 0.71 0.79 -3.23
C LEU A 82 -0.01 -0.16 -2.28
N ILE A 83 0.74 -0.91 -1.48
CA ILE A 83 0.24 -2.07 -0.75
C ILE A 83 0.66 -2.00 0.71
N ASP A 84 -0.22 -2.42 1.62
CA ASP A 84 0.17 -2.69 3.01
C ASP A 84 1.05 -3.94 3.10
N SER A 85 2.25 -3.80 3.68
CA SER A 85 3.27 -4.83 3.70
C SER A 85 2.88 -6.07 4.52
N GLU A 86 2.03 -5.90 5.53
CA GLU A 86 1.66 -6.99 6.43
C GLU A 86 0.45 -7.79 5.93
N THR A 87 -0.54 -7.13 5.33
CA THR A 87 -1.81 -7.76 4.94
C THR A 87 -1.93 -8.03 3.44
N GLY A 88 -1.20 -7.29 2.61
CA GLY A 88 -1.41 -7.29 1.16
C GLY A 88 -2.60 -6.41 0.71
N ALA A 89 -3.19 -5.61 1.61
CA ALA A 89 -4.27 -4.70 1.27
C ALA A 89 -3.83 -3.67 0.22
N ILE A 90 -4.63 -3.50 -0.83
CA ILE A 90 -4.32 -2.55 -1.91
C ILE A 90 -4.72 -1.14 -1.47
N LEU A 91 -3.76 -0.25 -1.21
CA LEU A 91 -4.03 1.15 -0.85
C LEU A 91 -4.32 2.00 -2.09
N ASP A 92 -3.56 1.77 -3.17
CA ASP A 92 -3.82 2.37 -4.48
C ASP A 92 -3.49 1.37 -5.61
N GLY A 93 -4.35 1.34 -6.63
CA GLY A 93 -4.12 0.56 -7.84
C GLY A 93 -5.08 -0.62 -8.06
N HIS A 94 -6.30 -0.61 -7.53
CA HIS A 94 -7.30 -1.68 -7.73
C HIS A 94 -7.56 -1.98 -9.21
N HIS A 95 -7.67 -0.96 -10.07
CA HIS A 95 -7.81 -1.18 -11.53
C HIS A 95 -6.57 -1.85 -12.12
N ARG A 96 -5.37 -1.47 -11.66
CA ARG A 96 -4.09 -2.06 -12.11
C ARG A 96 -3.96 -3.51 -11.67
N HIS A 97 -4.44 -3.83 -10.48
CA HIS A 97 -4.56 -5.21 -10.01
C HIS A 97 -5.47 -6.04 -10.92
N GLN A 98 -6.67 -5.53 -11.21
CA GLN A 98 -7.63 -6.22 -12.07
C GLN A 98 -7.17 -6.36 -13.53
N VAL A 99 -6.37 -5.43 -14.03
CA VAL A 99 -5.67 -5.59 -15.32
C VAL A 99 -4.71 -6.79 -15.27
N GLY A 100 -3.98 -6.98 -14.16
CA GLY A 100 -3.05 -8.09 -14.01
C GLY A 100 -3.75 -9.43 -14.03
N ILE A 101 -4.88 -9.54 -13.31
CA ILE A 101 -5.75 -10.73 -13.33
C ILE A 101 -6.24 -11.00 -14.75
N ARG A 102 -6.77 -9.97 -15.42
CA ARG A 102 -7.31 -10.08 -16.78
C ARG A 102 -6.25 -10.57 -17.78
N LEU A 103 -5.01 -10.11 -17.64
CA LEU A 103 -3.90 -10.47 -18.52
C LEU A 103 -3.24 -11.82 -18.14
N GLY A 104 -3.72 -12.49 -17.08
CA GLY A 104 -3.16 -13.76 -16.63
C GLY A 104 -1.75 -13.65 -16.06
N LEU A 105 -1.41 -12.51 -15.44
CA LEU A 105 -0.13 -12.31 -14.78
C LEU A 105 -0.10 -13.04 -13.44
N ASN A 106 1.09 -13.46 -12.99
CA ASN A 106 1.28 -14.11 -11.69
C ASN A 106 1.81 -13.14 -10.63
N ARG A 107 2.48 -12.06 -11.05
CA ARG A 107 3.08 -11.07 -10.16
C ARG A 107 2.74 -9.65 -10.59
N LEU A 108 2.82 -8.69 -9.67
CA LEU A 108 2.68 -7.27 -9.96
C LEU A 108 3.76 -6.44 -9.26
N PRO A 109 4.18 -5.30 -9.87
CA PRO A 109 5.11 -4.39 -9.23
C PRO A 109 4.40 -3.54 -8.18
N VAL A 110 4.96 -3.49 -6.98
CA VAL A 110 4.38 -2.84 -5.81
C VAL A 110 5.40 -2.05 -5.02
N ILE A 111 4.90 -1.08 -4.25
CA ILE A 111 5.62 -0.44 -3.16
C ILE A 111 4.91 -0.85 -1.88
N LEU A 112 5.68 -1.35 -0.92
CA LEU A 112 5.20 -1.80 0.36
C LEU A 112 5.27 -0.69 1.40
N PHE A 113 4.20 -0.53 2.17
CA PHE A 113 4.11 0.42 3.27
C PHE A 113 3.70 -0.29 4.56
N ASP A 114 4.25 0.11 5.71
CA ASP A 114 3.68 -0.22 7.01
C ASP A 114 2.45 0.68 7.23
N TYR A 115 1.29 0.28 6.69
CA TYR A 115 0.15 1.18 6.52
C TYR A 115 -0.35 1.74 7.86
N LEU A 116 -0.40 0.92 8.92
CA LEU A 116 -0.86 1.38 10.22
C LEU A 116 0.17 2.26 10.93
N ALA A 117 1.47 1.97 10.81
CA ALA A 117 2.50 2.74 11.52
C ALA A 117 2.90 4.02 10.78
N ASP A 118 2.74 4.10 9.46
CA ASP A 118 3.13 5.29 8.69
C ASP A 118 2.06 6.39 8.79
N GLU A 119 2.29 7.34 9.68
CA GLU A 119 1.43 8.51 9.91
C GLU A 119 1.30 9.43 8.69
N ARG A 120 2.22 9.34 7.72
CA ARG A 120 2.16 10.12 6.47
C ARG A 120 1.11 9.60 5.51
N ILE A 121 0.65 8.37 5.72
CA ILE A 121 -0.48 7.82 4.98
C ILE A 121 -1.75 8.14 5.77
N THR A 122 -2.68 8.80 5.12
CA THR A 122 -4.01 9.06 5.67
C THR A 122 -5.08 8.50 4.74
N VAL A 123 -6.25 8.20 5.30
CA VAL A 123 -7.41 7.75 4.54
C VAL A 123 -8.64 8.53 4.97
N GLU A 124 -9.42 8.94 3.99
CA GLU A 124 -10.74 9.53 4.17
C GLU A 124 -11.75 8.84 3.24
N ALA A 125 -13.03 8.93 3.57
CA ALA A 125 -14.09 8.55 2.64
C ALA A 125 -14.20 9.61 1.54
N TRP A 126 -14.48 9.20 0.30
CA TRP A 126 -14.85 10.18 -0.73
C TRP A 126 -16.15 10.89 -0.34
N PRO A 127 -16.34 12.19 -0.67
CA PRO A 127 -17.53 12.94 -0.28
C PRO A 127 -18.89 12.37 -0.74
N ASN A 128 -18.88 11.47 -1.73
CA ASN A 128 -20.08 10.83 -2.28
C ASN A 128 -20.11 9.31 -1.99
N ALA A 129 -19.29 8.83 -1.06
CA ALA A 129 -19.33 7.44 -0.62
C ALA A 129 -20.51 7.21 0.33
N ASP A 130 -20.97 5.96 0.41
CA ASP A 130 -22.06 5.57 1.33
C ASP A 130 -21.60 5.46 2.80
N VAL A 131 -20.37 5.85 3.09
CA VAL A 131 -19.76 5.83 4.43
C VAL A 131 -19.26 7.24 4.80
N ASP A 132 -19.66 7.71 5.99
CA ASP A 132 -19.29 9.06 6.47
C ASP A 132 -17.86 9.13 7.01
N HIS A 133 -17.36 8.01 7.54
CA HIS A 133 -16.03 7.89 8.12
C HIS A 133 -15.38 6.59 7.68
N LEU A 134 -14.08 6.66 7.38
CA LEU A 134 -13.28 5.50 7.00
C LEU A 134 -11.91 5.61 7.67
N SER A 135 -11.54 4.59 8.46
CA SER A 135 -10.25 4.48 9.10
C SER A 135 -9.35 3.47 8.38
N LYS A 136 -8.04 3.51 8.69
CA LYS A 136 -7.09 2.50 8.19
C LYS A 136 -7.48 1.09 8.61
N ALA A 137 -8.02 0.92 9.82
CA ALA A 137 -8.46 -0.38 10.31
C ALA A 137 -9.63 -0.90 9.48
N ASP A 138 -10.60 -0.06 9.13
CA ASP A 138 -11.76 -0.44 8.31
C ASP A 138 -11.31 -0.90 6.91
N VAL A 139 -10.35 -0.21 6.30
CA VAL A 139 -9.74 -0.62 5.01
C VAL A 139 -9.12 -2.02 5.11
N LEU A 140 -8.32 -2.26 6.15
CA LEU A 140 -7.68 -3.57 6.35
C LEU A 140 -8.69 -4.67 6.63
N GLU A 141 -9.71 -4.40 7.47
CA GLU A 141 -10.77 -5.35 7.76
C GLU A 141 -11.57 -5.71 6.50
N MET A 142 -11.94 -4.72 5.69
CA MET A 142 -12.63 -4.95 4.41
C MET A 142 -11.77 -5.78 3.45
N SER A 143 -10.46 -5.47 3.32
CA SER A 143 -9.55 -6.23 2.45
C SER A 143 -9.42 -7.71 2.82
N LEU A 144 -9.67 -8.06 4.09
CA LEU A 144 -9.61 -9.44 4.58
C LEU A 144 -10.97 -10.12 4.65
N SER A 145 -12.04 -9.39 4.31
CA SER A 145 -13.39 -9.92 4.22
C SER A 145 -13.67 -10.47 2.82
N ASP A 146 -14.83 -11.09 2.64
CA ASP A 146 -15.32 -11.51 1.32
C ASP A 146 -16.08 -10.39 0.59
N ASP A 147 -16.24 -9.23 1.24
CA ASP A 147 -16.96 -8.07 0.71
C ASP A 147 -16.00 -7.01 0.15
N LEU A 148 -16.53 -6.11 -0.69
CA LEU A 148 -15.82 -4.95 -1.22
C LEU A 148 -16.67 -3.69 -1.09
N TYR A 149 -16.03 -2.57 -0.81
CA TYR A 149 -16.69 -1.28 -0.92
C TYR A 149 -17.00 -0.92 -2.39
N PRO A 150 -18.06 -0.14 -2.66
CA PRO A 150 -18.30 0.41 -4.00
C PRO A 150 -17.12 1.25 -4.50
N PRO A 151 -16.96 1.43 -5.83
CA PRO A 151 -15.84 2.19 -6.39
C PRO A 151 -15.82 3.64 -5.91
N LYS A 152 -14.64 4.15 -5.60
CA LYS A 152 -14.40 5.47 -5.00
C LYS A 152 -15.01 5.61 -3.61
N THR A 153 -14.75 4.64 -2.74
CA THR A 153 -15.09 4.74 -1.31
C THR A 153 -13.92 5.29 -0.51
N SER A 154 -12.72 4.77 -0.74
CA SER A 154 -11.52 5.16 -0.03
C SER A 154 -10.67 6.18 -0.81
N LYS A 155 -10.17 7.20 -0.12
CA LYS A 155 -9.21 8.17 -0.66
C LYS A 155 -7.97 8.19 0.22
N HIS A 156 -6.92 7.55 -0.25
CA HIS A 156 -5.61 7.58 0.39
C HIS A 156 -4.84 8.84 -0.02
N THR A 157 -4.26 9.52 0.96
CA THR A 157 -3.24 10.56 0.74
C THR A 157 -1.92 10.01 1.24
N ILE A 158 -0.94 9.89 0.34
CA ILE A 158 0.38 9.32 0.60
C ILE A 158 1.40 10.37 0.16
N GLU A 159 2.18 10.89 1.10
CA GLU A 159 3.22 11.90 0.85
C GLU A 159 4.51 11.27 0.29
N GLU A 160 4.40 10.53 -0.80
CA GLU A 160 5.54 9.88 -1.46
C GLU A 160 5.33 9.85 -2.98
N ASP A 161 6.36 10.27 -3.73
CA ASP A 161 6.29 10.23 -5.19
C ASP A 161 6.62 8.81 -5.66
N THR A 162 5.68 8.18 -6.37
CA THR A 162 5.89 6.83 -6.87
C THR A 162 6.82 6.89 -8.08
N PRO A 163 7.99 6.24 -8.06
CA PRO A 163 8.89 6.27 -9.21
C PRO A 163 8.21 5.67 -10.45
N PRO A 164 8.43 6.25 -11.65
CA PRO A 164 8.03 5.60 -12.88
C PRO A 164 8.82 4.29 -13.03
N ILE A 165 8.14 3.24 -13.47
CA ILE A 165 8.75 1.92 -13.70
C ILE A 165 8.55 1.49 -15.15
N SER A 166 9.19 0.38 -15.53
CA SER A 166 8.95 -0.29 -16.81
C SER A 166 9.17 -1.79 -16.64
N VAL A 167 8.20 -2.46 -16.01
CA VAL A 167 8.27 -3.91 -15.74
C VAL A 167 7.43 -4.65 -16.80
N SER A 168 8.07 -5.51 -17.58
CA SER A 168 7.43 -6.15 -18.74
C SER A 168 6.34 -7.15 -18.33
N LEU A 169 5.32 -7.28 -19.18
CA LEU A 169 4.26 -8.28 -18.97
C LEU A 169 4.79 -9.71 -19.00
N GLU A 170 5.83 -9.97 -19.80
CA GLU A 170 6.51 -11.27 -19.86
C GLU A 170 7.07 -11.67 -18.49
N LEU A 171 7.84 -10.78 -17.84
CA LEU A 171 8.38 -11.01 -16.51
C LEU A 171 7.29 -11.21 -15.45
N LEU A 172 6.19 -10.45 -15.55
CA LEU A 172 5.06 -10.55 -14.63
C LEU A 172 4.23 -11.83 -14.84
N ALA A 173 4.29 -12.43 -16.03
CA ALA A 173 3.63 -13.68 -16.37
C ALA A 173 4.45 -14.94 -16.02
N GLU A 174 5.74 -14.78 -15.67
CA GLU A 174 6.54 -15.89 -15.12
C GLU A 174 5.96 -16.35 -13.78
N LYS A 175 6.11 -17.64 -13.44
CA LYS A 175 5.59 -18.18 -12.18
C LYS A 175 6.29 -17.51 -10.98
N ALA A 176 5.53 -17.21 -9.93
CA ALA A 176 6.10 -16.87 -8.64
C ALA A 176 6.83 -18.10 -8.09
N ASP A 177 8.10 -17.92 -7.72
CA ASP A 177 8.93 -18.97 -7.09
C ASP A 177 8.48 -19.25 -5.64
#